data_AF-A0A6N4T610-F1
#
_entry.id   AF-A0A6N4T610-F1
#
_cell.length_a   1.000
_cell.length_b   1.000
_cell.length_c   1.000
_cell.angle_alpha   90.00
_cell.angle_beta   90.00
_cell.angle_gamma   90.00
#
_symmetry.space_group_name_H-M   'P 1'
#
loop_
_entity.id
_entity.type
_entity.pdbx_description
1 polymer ?
#
loop_
_entity_poly.entity_id
_entity_poly.type
_entity_poly.pdbx_seq_one_letter_code
_entity_poly.pdbx_strand_id
1 'polypeptide(L)'
;MIEQRATPGVYVTEVDGFSSTVVAVPTGIPVFLGYTEKNGAKAANATLPVRISSLAEYIDIFGAAPQIEYDYVSNSQATPPYQANNAAPAFGLYFGLELFFNNGGGICYVLSLGTYDEVIAAGAFGKDAYTNALPIASGCTEADLLVMPDAVHLSLDDWASVSQLALQSCEQSQHLMCVLDVRNGYLPADGTAQDPITGGTGSGGFYRIAGLGEEFNKYGVSYYPWLNTNIVSMSDIDYRWISATTLALLVADLTTEAPTLFPPSATDAPAPRLQSYLSIVSSLTQAGDAVAVRQRHQSLMAVSPLYQTCMNNIATSVNLLPPAAAMAGVYARTDHTFGVFQSPANYFHPLQRMRQRPGCSLISVLSAR
;
A
#
# COMPACT_ATOMS: atom_id res chain seq x y z
N MET A 1 12.41 -14.86 55.03
CA MET A 1 13.34 -15.62 55.89
C MET A 1 13.19 -17.08 55.52
N ILE A 2 14.21 -17.71 54.94
CA ILE A 2 14.16 -19.12 54.54
C ILE A 2 14.54 -19.95 55.76
N GLU A 3 13.59 -20.72 56.28
CA GLU A 3 13.77 -21.59 57.43
C GLU A 3 14.64 -22.80 57.04
N GLN A 4 15.90 -22.83 57.46
CA GLN A 4 16.85 -23.89 57.10
C GLN A 4 16.56 -25.14 57.96
N ARG A 5 15.98 -26.18 57.35
CA ARG A 5 15.63 -27.43 58.05
C ARG A 5 16.82 -28.39 58.10
N ALA A 6 17.16 -28.81 59.31
CA ALA A 6 18.45 -29.46 59.65
C ALA A 6 18.48 -31.00 59.50
N THR A 7 17.49 -31.63 58.88
CA THR A 7 17.43 -33.09 58.72
C THR A 7 17.27 -33.51 57.27
N PRO A 8 18.11 -34.41 56.73
CA PRO A 8 17.96 -34.92 55.37
C PRO A 8 16.64 -35.67 55.22
N GLY A 9 15.74 -35.17 54.36
CA GLY A 9 14.41 -35.72 54.11
C GLY A 9 13.70 -34.99 52.98
N VAL A 10 12.61 -35.55 52.47
CA VAL A 10 11.75 -34.89 51.48
C VAL A 10 10.77 -33.99 52.21
N TYR A 11 10.78 -32.69 51.90
CA TYR A 11 9.81 -31.72 52.42
C TYR A 11 8.92 -31.24 51.28
N VAL A 12 7.60 -31.27 51.50
CA VAL A 12 6.64 -30.59 50.64
C VAL A 12 6.55 -29.16 51.13
N THR A 13 6.86 -28.21 50.25
CA THR A 13 6.64 -26.78 50.50
C THR A 13 5.58 -26.31 49.53
N GLU A 14 4.47 -25.81 50.06
CA GLU A 14 3.47 -25.10 49.26
C GLU A 14 4.03 -23.71 48.99
N VAL A 15 4.50 -23.50 47.76
CA VAL A 15 4.79 -22.16 47.25
C VAL A 15 3.44 -21.63 46.77
N ASP A 16 2.98 -20.50 47.32
CA ASP A 16 1.82 -19.78 46.80
C ASP A 16 2.11 -19.35 45.35
N GLY A 17 1.73 -20.22 44.41
CA GLY A 17 1.80 -20.02 42.98
C GLY A 17 0.61 -19.22 42.49
N PHE A 18 0.34 -18.05 43.10
CA PHE A 18 -0.49 -17.06 42.42
C PHE A 18 0.25 -16.68 41.15
N SER A 19 -0.18 -17.31 40.06
CA SER A 19 0.11 -16.95 38.68
C SER A 19 0.26 -15.44 38.61
N SER A 20 1.41 -14.94 38.15
CA SER A 20 1.50 -13.55 37.72
C SER A 20 0.31 -13.32 36.81
N THR A 21 -0.63 -12.49 37.25
CA THR A 21 -1.76 -12.11 36.38
C THR A 21 -1.13 -11.37 35.22
N VAL A 22 -1.01 -12.05 34.08
CA VAL A 22 -0.64 -11.43 32.82
C VAL A 22 -1.75 -10.43 32.54
N VAL A 23 -1.44 -9.14 32.72
CA VAL A 23 -2.27 -8.09 32.15
C VAL A 23 -2.18 -8.32 30.64
N ALA A 24 -3.33 -8.62 30.02
CA ALA A 24 -3.38 -8.72 28.57
C ALA A 24 -2.99 -7.35 28.00
N VAL A 25 -1.79 -7.28 27.42
CA VAL A 25 -1.39 -6.14 26.61
C VAL A 25 -2.18 -6.25 25.30
N PRO A 26 -2.83 -5.18 24.83
CA PRO A 26 -3.46 -5.19 23.52
C PRO A 26 -2.45 -5.59 22.45
N THR A 27 -2.77 -6.60 21.63
CA THR A 27 -1.94 -7.07 20.51
C THR A 27 -2.60 -6.73 19.16
N GLY A 28 -1.82 -6.76 18.08
CA GLY A 28 -2.24 -6.33 16.76
C GLY A 28 -2.23 -4.81 16.58
N ILE A 29 -1.28 -4.13 17.21
CA ILE A 29 -1.07 -2.68 17.10
C ILE A 29 0.15 -2.44 16.19
N PRO A 30 -0.06 -2.09 14.91
CA PRO A 30 1.05 -1.82 14.01
C PRO A 30 1.63 -0.42 14.17
N VAL A 31 2.93 -0.29 13.95
CA VAL A 31 3.60 0.95 13.54
C VAL A 31 3.81 0.96 12.03
N PHE A 32 3.26 1.98 11.38
CA PHE A 32 3.37 2.23 9.95
C PHE A 32 4.47 3.24 9.66
N LEU A 33 5.36 2.89 8.73
CA LEU A 33 6.38 3.78 8.18
C LEU A 33 6.05 4.13 6.73
N GLY A 34 5.95 5.41 6.42
CA GLY A 34 5.73 5.88 5.06
C GLY A 34 5.75 7.40 4.96
N TYR A 35 5.54 7.90 3.75
CA TYR A 35 5.53 9.32 3.45
C TYR A 35 4.13 9.90 3.59
N THR A 36 4.04 11.16 3.99
CA THR A 36 2.77 11.83 4.29
C THR A 36 2.63 13.16 3.54
N GLU A 37 1.44 13.74 3.45
CA GLU A 37 1.29 15.07 2.82
C GLU A 37 1.98 16.13 3.68
N LYS A 38 1.70 16.08 4.98
CA LYS A 38 2.28 16.96 5.99
C LYS A 38 3.14 16.11 6.88
N ASN A 39 4.34 16.60 7.15
CA ASN A 39 5.13 16.07 8.25
C ASN A 39 4.34 16.46 9.50
N GLY A 40 3.74 15.50 10.20
CA GLY A 40 2.78 15.74 11.30
C GLY A 40 3.39 16.56 12.45
N ALA A 41 3.16 16.20 13.71
CA ALA A 41 3.86 16.87 14.83
C ALA A 41 5.38 16.55 14.89
N LYS A 42 6.07 16.43 13.74
CA LYS A 42 7.46 16.01 13.58
C LYS A 42 8.22 16.57 12.36
N ALA A 43 8.07 17.84 12.02
CA ALA A 43 9.25 18.53 11.48
C ALA A 43 10.28 18.67 12.63
N ALA A 44 11.23 17.73 12.68
CA ALA A 44 12.51 17.75 13.41
C ALA A 44 12.70 17.04 14.77
N ASN A 45 11.70 16.55 15.52
CA ASN A 45 11.97 16.15 16.92
C ASN A 45 11.20 15.02 17.61
N ALA A 46 10.25 14.35 16.98
CA ALA A 46 9.52 13.33 17.74
C ALA A 46 10.39 12.11 17.96
N THR A 47 10.50 11.80 19.22
CA THR A 47 11.21 10.67 19.77
C THR A 47 10.39 9.39 19.63
N LEU A 48 9.10 9.48 19.25
CA LEU A 48 8.18 8.35 19.11
C LEU A 48 7.22 8.50 17.92
N PRO A 49 6.68 7.40 17.37
CA PRO A 49 5.55 7.42 16.43
C PRO A 49 4.29 8.07 17.01
N VAL A 50 3.40 8.59 16.14
CA VAL A 50 2.14 9.22 16.56
C VAL A 50 1.02 8.18 16.57
N ARG A 51 0.33 8.07 17.71
CA ARG A 51 -0.84 7.19 17.84
C ARG A 51 -2.04 7.77 17.09
N ILE A 52 -2.71 6.95 16.30
CA ILE A 52 -3.98 7.26 15.66
C ILE A 52 -4.98 6.12 15.88
N SER A 53 -6.26 6.44 15.78
CA SER A 53 -7.38 5.51 15.99
C SER A 53 -8.37 5.47 14.82
N SER A 54 -8.21 6.35 13.84
CA SER A 54 -9.05 6.41 12.65
C SER A 54 -8.33 7.09 11.48
N LEU A 55 -8.84 6.87 10.26
CA LEU A 55 -8.35 7.57 9.08
C LEU A 55 -8.63 9.09 9.13
N ALA A 56 -9.70 9.52 9.79
CA ALA A 56 -10.00 10.95 9.96
C ALA A 56 -8.92 11.65 10.80
N GLU A 57 -8.49 11.02 11.90
CA GLU A 57 -7.40 11.50 12.74
C GLU A 57 -6.06 11.52 11.97
N TYR A 58 -5.82 10.53 11.10
CA TYR A 58 -4.69 10.57 10.18
C TYR A 58 -4.74 11.80 9.27
N ILE A 59 -5.89 12.08 8.63
CA ILE A 59 -6.04 13.23 7.72
C ILE A 59 -5.80 14.55 8.44
N ASP A 60 -6.28 14.68 9.68
CA ASP A 60 -6.09 15.89 10.48
C ASP A 60 -4.61 16.13 10.83
N ILE A 61 -3.84 15.06 11.11
CA ILE A 61 -2.44 15.15 11.56
C ILE A 61 -1.44 15.16 10.39
N PHE A 62 -1.62 14.26 9.44
CA PHE A 62 -0.66 13.94 8.37
C PHE A 62 -1.12 14.39 6.98
N GLY A 63 -2.39 14.79 6.85
CA GLY A 63 -2.96 15.26 5.60
C GLY A 63 -3.57 14.16 4.73
N ALA A 64 -3.97 14.56 3.52
CA ALA A 64 -4.74 13.74 2.60
C ALA A 64 -3.86 12.79 1.75
N ALA A 65 -4.51 12.02 0.89
CA ALA A 65 -3.85 11.16 -0.09
C ALA A 65 -2.99 11.98 -1.07
N PRO A 66 -1.89 11.40 -1.60
CA PRO A 66 -1.12 12.05 -2.66
C PRO A 66 -1.96 12.20 -3.92
N GLN A 67 -1.73 13.28 -4.67
CA GLN A 67 -2.28 13.40 -6.03
C GLN A 67 -1.43 12.52 -6.97
N ILE A 68 -1.96 11.37 -7.36
CA ILE A 68 -1.30 10.48 -8.31
C ILE A 68 -1.59 10.96 -9.73
N GLU A 69 -0.54 11.15 -10.53
CA GLU A 69 -0.66 11.48 -11.94
C GLU A 69 -0.09 10.35 -12.81
N TYR A 70 -0.74 10.11 -13.94
CA TYR A 70 -0.37 9.11 -14.92
C TYR A 70 0.01 9.78 -16.24
N ASP A 71 1.10 9.34 -16.84
CA ASP A 71 1.43 9.76 -18.19
C ASP A 71 0.54 9.01 -19.20
N TYR A 72 -0.16 9.76 -20.03
CA TYR A 72 -0.90 9.19 -21.14
C TYR A 72 0.03 8.86 -22.30
N VAL A 73 -0.01 7.61 -22.76
CA VAL A 73 0.74 7.12 -23.94
C VAL A 73 -0.26 6.67 -25.00
N SER A 74 -0.20 7.29 -26.18
CA SER A 74 -1.11 7.02 -27.29
C SER A 74 -1.06 5.58 -27.79
N ASN A 75 -2.23 4.99 -28.04
CA ASN A 75 -2.42 3.73 -28.78
C ASN A 75 -1.72 2.47 -28.25
N SER A 76 -1.18 2.46 -27.04
CA SER A 76 -0.68 1.24 -26.39
C SER A 76 -1.76 0.61 -25.50
N GLN A 77 -2.06 -0.68 -25.73
CA GLN A 77 -2.71 -1.52 -24.72
C GLN A 77 -1.82 -1.48 -23.48
N ALA A 78 -2.33 -0.92 -22.41
CA ALA A 78 -1.50 -0.60 -21.27
C ALA A 78 -1.26 -1.84 -20.39
N THR A 79 0.01 -2.08 -20.07
CA THR A 79 0.48 -3.24 -19.30
C THR A 79 0.66 -2.83 -17.84
N PRO A 80 0.05 -3.53 -16.87
CA PRO A 80 0.26 -3.26 -15.45
C PRO A 80 1.73 -3.48 -14.99
N PRO A 81 2.25 -2.67 -14.06
CA PRO A 81 1.58 -1.53 -13.44
C PRO A 81 1.65 -0.34 -14.42
N TYR A 82 0.54 0.38 -14.53
CA TYR A 82 0.50 1.57 -15.37
C TYR A 82 1.51 2.56 -14.79
N GLN A 83 2.42 3.08 -15.61
CA GLN A 83 3.51 3.92 -15.09
C GLN A 83 2.91 5.20 -14.52
N ALA A 84 2.84 5.28 -13.20
CA ALA A 84 2.69 6.56 -12.53
C ALA A 84 3.82 7.46 -13.03
N ASN A 85 3.50 8.72 -13.27
CA ASN A 85 4.50 9.71 -13.66
C ASN A 85 5.60 9.73 -12.58
N ASN A 86 6.88 9.63 -12.98
CA ASN A 86 7.99 9.71 -12.02
C ASN A 86 8.00 11.04 -11.25
N ALA A 87 7.40 12.09 -11.80
CA ALA A 87 7.20 13.37 -11.12
C ALA A 87 6.03 13.37 -10.11
N ALA A 88 5.20 12.33 -10.10
CA ALA A 88 4.11 12.11 -9.15
C ALA A 88 4.09 10.63 -8.70
N PRO A 89 5.12 10.20 -7.94
CA PRO A 89 5.27 8.82 -7.52
C PRO A 89 4.07 8.35 -6.69
N ALA A 90 3.76 7.05 -6.78
CA ALA A 90 2.71 6.46 -5.97
C ALA A 90 3.20 6.30 -4.53
N PHE A 91 2.47 6.89 -3.57
CA PHE A 91 2.67 6.65 -2.14
C PHE A 91 1.55 5.74 -1.63
N GLY A 92 1.92 4.64 -0.98
CA GLY A 92 1.05 3.59 -0.49
C GLY A 92 0.58 3.77 0.95
N LEU A 93 1.22 4.59 1.80
CA LEU A 93 0.88 4.72 3.22
C LEU A 93 -0.60 5.07 3.47
N TYR A 94 -1.11 6.11 2.80
CA TYR A 94 -2.49 6.57 2.95
C TYR A 94 -3.49 5.44 2.62
N PHE A 95 -3.33 4.82 1.43
CA PHE A 95 -4.21 3.75 0.97
C PHE A 95 -4.03 2.47 1.80
N GLY A 96 -2.82 2.22 2.29
CA GLY A 96 -2.52 1.13 3.21
C GLY A 96 -3.24 1.27 4.54
N LEU A 97 -3.27 2.47 5.12
CA LEU A 97 -4.05 2.74 6.33
C LEU A 97 -5.56 2.59 6.09
N GLU A 98 -6.07 3.04 4.96
CA GLU A 98 -7.45 2.80 4.58
C GLU A 98 -7.78 1.30 4.47
N LEU A 99 -6.88 0.49 3.88
CA LEU A 99 -7.01 -0.97 3.89
C LEU A 99 -6.97 -1.55 5.30
N PHE A 100 -6.07 -1.08 6.15
CA PHE A 100 -5.93 -1.53 7.52
C PHE A 100 -7.24 -1.35 8.30
N PHE A 101 -7.79 -0.13 8.31
CA PHE A 101 -9.05 0.16 9.00
C PHE A 101 -10.22 -0.61 8.40
N ASN A 102 -10.31 -0.70 7.07
CA ASN A 102 -11.36 -1.47 6.38
C ASN A 102 -11.28 -2.98 6.65
N ASN A 103 -10.12 -3.51 7.05
CA ASN A 103 -9.94 -4.92 7.38
C ASN A 103 -10.07 -5.25 8.87
N GLY A 104 -10.50 -4.29 9.69
CA GLY A 104 -10.70 -4.48 11.14
C GLY A 104 -9.51 -4.02 11.98
N GLY A 105 -8.60 -3.24 11.40
CA GLY A 105 -7.58 -2.51 12.12
C GLY A 105 -8.19 -1.51 13.10
N GLY A 106 -7.57 -1.41 14.28
CA GLY A 106 -7.96 -0.48 15.34
C GLY A 106 -6.92 0.62 15.53
N ILE A 107 -6.35 0.69 16.72
CA ILE A 107 -5.29 1.65 17.03
C ILE A 107 -4.03 1.27 16.24
N CYS A 108 -3.37 2.28 15.68
CA CYS A 108 -2.04 2.11 15.11
C CYS A 108 -1.17 3.33 15.37
N TYR A 109 0.12 3.16 15.11
CA TYR A 109 1.11 4.21 15.21
C TYR A 109 1.60 4.56 13.81
N VAL A 110 1.82 5.84 13.55
CA VAL A 110 2.36 6.31 12.28
C VAL A 110 3.62 7.13 12.53
N LEU A 111 4.68 6.78 11.80
CA LEU A 111 5.91 7.55 11.76
C LEU A 111 6.13 8.01 10.32
N SER A 112 5.94 9.31 10.09
CA SER A 112 6.23 9.93 8.80
C SER A 112 7.74 9.89 8.52
N LEU A 113 8.09 9.48 7.31
CA LEU A 113 9.46 9.43 6.78
C LEU A 113 9.87 10.74 6.10
N GLY A 114 8.92 11.65 5.90
CA GLY A 114 9.04 12.84 5.07
C GLY A 114 7.75 13.13 4.32
N THR A 115 7.75 14.21 3.57
CA THR A 115 6.60 14.68 2.79
C THR A 115 6.62 14.18 1.35
N TYR A 116 5.45 14.15 0.70
CA TYR A 116 5.34 13.84 -0.73
C TYR A 116 6.21 14.77 -1.58
N ASP A 117 6.18 16.07 -1.30
CA ASP A 117 6.93 17.09 -2.04
C ASP A 117 8.44 16.89 -1.94
N GLU A 118 8.96 16.45 -0.79
CA GLU A 118 10.39 16.15 -0.61
C GLU A 118 10.83 14.98 -1.49
N VAL A 119 10.02 13.93 -1.59
CA VAL A 119 10.31 12.77 -2.45
C VAL A 119 10.19 13.13 -3.93
N ILE A 120 9.17 13.90 -4.30
CA ILE A 120 8.98 14.41 -5.67
C ILE A 120 10.18 15.25 -6.09
N ALA A 121 10.62 16.16 -5.22
CA ALA A 121 11.79 17.00 -5.48
C ALA A 121 13.09 16.18 -5.61
N ALA A 122 13.22 15.10 -4.84
CA ALA A 122 14.36 14.18 -4.95
C ALA A 122 14.27 13.25 -6.18
N GLY A 123 13.07 13.03 -6.73
CA GLY A 123 12.81 12.17 -7.88
C GLY A 123 12.92 10.66 -7.60
N ALA A 124 13.15 10.25 -6.35
CA ALA A 124 13.26 8.86 -5.95
C ALA A 124 13.01 8.69 -4.44
N PHE A 125 12.54 7.50 -4.06
CA PHE A 125 12.46 7.08 -2.66
C PHE A 125 13.87 6.79 -2.12
N GLY A 126 14.20 7.33 -0.95
CA GLY A 126 15.51 7.15 -0.31
C GLY A 126 15.46 6.10 0.82
N LYS A 127 16.47 5.23 0.88
CA LYS A 127 16.62 4.28 2.00
C LYS A 127 16.93 4.95 3.34
N ASP A 128 17.61 6.10 3.31
CA ASP A 128 18.11 6.76 4.52
C ASP A 128 16.96 7.17 5.46
N ALA A 129 15.81 7.53 4.88
CA ALA A 129 14.61 7.82 5.66
C ALA A 129 14.18 6.61 6.50
N TYR A 130 14.21 5.40 5.94
CA TYR A 130 13.92 4.16 6.67
C TYR A 130 14.99 3.82 7.69
N THR A 131 16.28 3.92 7.32
CA THR A 131 17.40 3.66 8.23
C THR A 131 17.34 4.52 9.48
N ASN A 132 16.92 5.78 9.35
CA ASN A 132 16.76 6.70 10.47
C ASN A 132 15.47 6.46 11.27
N ALA A 133 14.40 5.99 10.62
CA ALA A 133 13.10 5.79 11.24
C ALA A 133 12.96 4.47 12.01
N LEU A 134 13.61 3.40 11.54
CA LEU A 134 13.49 2.06 12.15
C LEU A 134 13.88 2.03 13.63
N PRO A 135 15.00 2.63 14.08
CA PRO A 135 15.32 2.69 15.51
C PRO A 135 14.27 3.43 16.35
N ILE A 136 13.63 4.45 15.78
CA ILE A 136 12.57 5.22 16.45
C ILE A 136 11.30 4.38 16.55
N ALA A 137 10.96 3.65 15.49
CA ALA A 137 9.81 2.75 15.45
C ALA A 137 9.96 1.61 16.49
N SER A 138 11.16 1.03 16.58
CA SER A 138 11.50 0.00 17.56
C SER A 138 11.51 0.48 19.02
N GLY A 139 11.54 1.80 19.25
CA GLY A 139 11.34 2.38 20.58
C GLY A 139 9.87 2.42 21.03
N CYS A 140 8.91 2.15 20.14
CA CYS A 140 7.48 2.16 20.44
C CYS A 140 7.03 0.83 21.03
N THR A 141 7.16 0.68 22.35
CA THR A 141 6.85 -0.58 23.07
C THR A 141 5.37 -0.99 23.06
N GLU A 142 4.47 -0.11 22.63
CA GLU A 142 3.04 -0.42 22.47
C GLU A 142 2.72 -1.06 21.12
N ALA A 143 3.59 -0.93 20.12
CA ALA A 143 3.41 -1.56 18.83
C ALA A 143 4.03 -2.95 18.81
N ASP A 144 3.40 -3.90 18.11
CA ASP A 144 3.89 -5.28 17.97
C ASP A 144 4.06 -5.72 16.51
N LEU A 145 3.55 -4.92 15.57
CA LEU A 145 3.76 -5.11 14.14
C LEU A 145 4.49 -3.91 13.53
N LEU A 146 5.42 -4.16 12.62
CA LEU A 146 6.09 -3.13 11.81
C LEU A 146 5.67 -3.27 10.36
N VAL A 147 5.09 -2.21 9.78
CA VAL A 147 4.57 -2.23 8.40
C VAL A 147 5.15 -1.06 7.61
N MET A 148 5.65 -1.33 6.40
CA MET A 148 6.32 -0.34 5.55
C MET A 148 5.73 -0.35 4.13
N PRO A 149 4.47 0.09 3.93
CA PRO A 149 3.78 -0.05 2.65
C PRO A 149 4.50 0.65 1.49
N ASP A 150 5.22 1.75 1.76
CA ASP A 150 5.93 2.52 0.73
C ASP A 150 7.27 1.90 0.32
N ALA A 151 7.81 0.95 1.10
CA ALA A 151 9.15 0.41 0.86
C ALA A 151 9.25 -0.34 -0.48
N VAL A 152 8.13 -0.82 -1.02
CA VAL A 152 8.08 -1.50 -2.33
C VAL A 152 8.45 -0.58 -3.49
N HIS A 153 8.41 0.74 -3.31
CA HIS A 153 8.80 1.71 -4.32
C HIS A 153 10.30 2.01 -4.35
N LEU A 154 11.07 1.50 -3.38
CA LEU A 154 12.53 1.59 -3.40
C LEU A 154 13.14 0.81 -4.56
N SER A 155 14.41 1.10 -4.86
CA SER A 155 15.23 0.24 -5.72
C SER A 155 15.30 -1.17 -5.15
N LEU A 156 15.58 -2.18 -5.97
CA LEU A 156 15.63 -3.56 -5.49
C LEU A 156 16.68 -3.77 -4.39
N ASP A 157 17.84 -3.12 -4.51
CA ASP A 157 18.93 -3.20 -3.54
C ASP A 157 18.57 -2.49 -2.23
N ASP A 158 17.97 -1.31 -2.33
CA ASP A 158 17.56 -0.53 -1.17
C ASP A 158 16.38 -1.18 -0.44
N TRP A 159 15.39 -1.70 -1.17
CA TRP A 159 14.27 -2.46 -0.60
C TRP A 159 14.77 -3.68 0.18
N ALA A 160 15.69 -4.46 -0.39
CA ALA A 160 16.28 -5.61 0.29
C ALA A 160 17.03 -5.18 1.56
N SER A 161 17.83 -4.11 1.47
CA SER A 161 18.58 -3.57 2.61
C SER A 161 17.68 -3.06 3.73
N VAL A 162 16.62 -2.31 3.39
CA VAL A 162 15.63 -1.80 4.36
C VAL A 162 14.85 -2.95 5.01
N SER A 163 14.46 -3.96 4.22
CA SER A 163 13.76 -5.13 4.75
C SER A 163 14.64 -5.94 5.70
N GLN A 164 15.92 -6.09 5.38
CA GLN A 164 16.90 -6.74 6.26
C GLN A 164 17.11 -5.94 7.55
N LEU A 165 17.22 -4.63 7.47
CA LEU A 165 17.35 -3.76 8.64
C LEU A 165 16.09 -3.81 9.52
N ALA A 166 14.91 -3.90 8.93
CA ALA A 166 13.66 -4.07 9.67
C ALA A 166 13.65 -5.40 10.44
N LEU A 167 14.05 -6.52 9.81
CA LEU A 167 14.19 -7.81 10.49
C LEU A 167 15.19 -7.75 11.66
N GLN A 168 16.34 -7.10 11.46
CA GLN A 168 17.34 -6.89 12.51
C GLN A 168 16.80 -6.02 13.65
N SER A 169 16.01 -4.99 13.35
CA SER A 169 15.40 -4.12 14.35
C SER A 169 14.32 -4.86 15.16
N CYS A 170 13.53 -5.72 14.51
CA CYS A 170 12.57 -6.60 15.15
C CYS A 170 13.27 -7.64 16.06
N GLU A 171 14.37 -8.23 15.58
CA GLU A 171 15.18 -9.15 16.39
C GLU A 171 15.76 -8.44 17.62
N GLN A 172 16.34 -7.25 17.49
CA GLN A 172 16.90 -6.53 18.64
C GLN A 172 15.83 -6.13 19.67
N SER A 173 14.65 -5.76 19.20
CA SER A 173 13.56 -5.27 20.04
C SER A 173 12.72 -6.38 20.67
N GLN A 174 12.71 -7.59 20.09
CA GLN A 174 12.03 -8.80 20.57
C GLN A 174 10.50 -8.72 20.74
N HIS A 175 9.89 -7.55 20.54
CA HIS A 175 8.44 -7.32 20.67
C HIS A 175 7.77 -6.98 19.34
N LEU A 176 8.54 -6.66 18.29
CA LEU A 176 8.02 -6.35 16.96
C LEU A 176 8.17 -7.55 16.02
N MET A 177 7.19 -7.72 15.15
CA MET A 177 7.28 -8.55 13.96
C MET A 177 7.07 -7.69 12.72
N CYS A 178 7.93 -7.78 11.71
CA CYS A 178 7.74 -7.04 10.47
C CYS A 178 6.79 -7.77 9.51
N VAL A 179 5.83 -7.02 8.97
CA VAL A 179 4.91 -7.46 7.91
C VAL A 179 5.37 -6.80 6.62
N LEU A 180 5.98 -7.59 5.75
CA LEU A 180 6.62 -7.13 4.52
C LEU A 180 5.76 -7.44 3.30
N ASP A 181 5.91 -6.59 2.29
CA ASP A 181 5.37 -6.83 0.96
C ASP A 181 6.46 -7.28 0.01
N VAL A 182 6.16 -8.28 -0.81
CA VAL A 182 7.04 -8.66 -1.91
C VAL A 182 7.05 -7.54 -2.96
N ARG A 183 8.22 -6.94 -3.21
CA ARG A 183 8.40 -5.94 -4.26
C ARG A 183 8.04 -6.53 -5.62
N ASN A 184 7.37 -5.74 -6.46
CA ASN A 184 6.80 -6.20 -7.73
C ASN A 184 5.84 -7.39 -7.60
N GLY A 185 5.19 -7.59 -6.45
CA GLY A 185 4.27 -8.70 -6.20
C GLY A 185 2.99 -8.71 -7.07
N TYR A 186 2.85 -7.76 -7.99
CA TYR A 186 1.85 -7.78 -9.06
C TYR A 186 2.26 -8.62 -10.28
N LEU A 187 3.55 -8.95 -10.41
CA LEU A 187 4.09 -9.83 -11.45
C LEU A 187 3.83 -11.30 -11.08
N PRO A 188 3.66 -12.18 -12.08
CA PRO A 188 3.54 -13.61 -11.82
C PRO A 188 4.85 -14.19 -11.27
N ALA A 189 4.74 -15.06 -10.27
CA ALA A 189 5.85 -15.90 -9.80
C ALA A 189 6.01 -17.12 -10.72
N ASP A 190 6.77 -16.95 -11.81
CA ASP A 190 6.90 -17.93 -12.89
C ASP A 190 8.35 -18.43 -13.12
N GLY A 191 9.29 -18.08 -12.24
CA GLY A 191 10.71 -18.43 -12.35
C GLY A 191 11.49 -17.66 -13.43
N THR A 192 10.87 -16.67 -14.08
CA THR A 192 11.55 -15.82 -15.07
C THR A 192 12.42 -14.76 -14.38
N ALA A 193 13.23 -14.02 -15.15
CA ALA A 193 14.05 -12.93 -14.62
C ALA A 193 13.24 -11.80 -13.94
N GLN A 194 11.93 -11.74 -14.17
CA GLN A 194 11.02 -10.75 -13.57
C GLN A 194 10.18 -11.34 -12.42
N ASP A 195 10.39 -12.61 -12.07
CA ASP A 195 9.72 -13.26 -10.96
C ASP A 195 10.04 -12.50 -9.65
N PRO A 196 9.03 -11.97 -8.95
CA PRO A 196 9.25 -11.17 -7.75
C PRO A 196 9.71 -12.01 -6.54
N ILE A 197 9.56 -13.33 -6.58
CA ILE A 197 9.98 -14.26 -5.52
C ILE A 197 11.41 -14.72 -5.77
N THR A 198 11.67 -15.32 -6.93
CA THR A 198 12.97 -15.93 -7.25
C THR A 198 13.97 -14.95 -7.86
N GLY A 199 13.49 -13.95 -8.62
CA GLY A 199 14.29 -13.09 -9.48
C GLY A 199 14.97 -13.84 -10.63
N GLY A 200 14.40 -14.98 -11.02
CA GLY A 200 14.96 -15.90 -12.02
C GLY A 200 16.24 -16.59 -11.54
N THR A 201 17.06 -17.02 -12.49
CA THR A 201 18.34 -17.70 -12.22
C THR A 201 19.39 -16.83 -11.51
N GLY A 202 19.11 -15.54 -11.29
CA GLY A 202 20.01 -14.54 -10.70
C GLY A 202 19.74 -14.19 -9.23
N SER A 203 18.82 -14.87 -8.52
CA SER A 203 18.49 -14.62 -7.10
C SER A 203 18.01 -13.19 -6.80
N GLY A 204 17.40 -12.51 -7.78
CA GLY A 204 17.04 -11.09 -7.69
C GLY A 204 15.79 -10.77 -6.86
N GLY A 205 14.94 -11.75 -6.57
CA GLY A 205 13.61 -11.51 -5.98
C GLY A 205 13.62 -11.41 -4.45
N PHE A 206 12.49 -11.76 -3.83
CA PHE A 206 12.33 -11.82 -2.38
C PHE A 206 13.44 -12.58 -1.64
N TYR A 207 14.01 -13.64 -2.24
CA TYR A 207 15.10 -14.40 -1.62
C TYR A 207 16.34 -13.59 -1.24
N ARG A 208 16.52 -12.37 -1.79
CA ARG A 208 17.57 -11.44 -1.35
C ARG A 208 17.49 -11.07 0.13
N ILE A 209 16.29 -11.11 0.72
CA ILE A 209 16.08 -10.80 2.13
C ILE A 209 16.46 -12.01 3.02
N ALA A 210 16.37 -13.24 2.50
CA ALA A 210 16.51 -14.48 3.26
C ALA A 210 17.93 -14.79 3.79
N GLY A 211 18.94 -14.02 3.39
CA GLY A 211 20.36 -14.26 3.71
C GLY A 211 20.83 -13.85 5.11
N LEU A 212 19.92 -13.42 6.00
CA LEU A 212 20.29 -12.94 7.34
C LEU A 212 20.54 -14.06 8.36
N GLY A 213 19.86 -15.20 8.23
CA GLY A 213 19.88 -16.28 9.23
C GLY A 213 18.50 -16.49 9.89
N GLU A 214 18.28 -17.68 10.44
CA GLU A 214 17.01 -18.06 11.09
C GLU A 214 16.68 -17.18 12.29
N GLU A 215 17.70 -16.66 12.98
CA GLU A 215 17.57 -15.79 14.14
C GLU A 215 16.83 -14.48 13.80
N PHE A 216 16.97 -13.97 12.58
CA PHE A 216 16.25 -12.78 12.10
C PHE A 216 14.96 -13.16 11.38
N ASN A 217 15.00 -14.22 10.56
CA ASN A 217 13.88 -14.61 9.70
C ASN A 217 12.60 -14.94 10.49
N LYS A 218 12.71 -15.37 11.75
CA LYS A 218 11.55 -15.64 12.62
C LYS A 218 10.76 -14.39 13.04
N TYR A 219 11.29 -13.19 12.83
CA TYR A 219 10.63 -11.92 13.16
C TYR A 219 9.93 -11.26 11.96
N GLY A 220 9.81 -11.95 10.82
CA GLY A 220 9.18 -11.39 9.64
C GLY A 220 8.23 -12.35 8.95
N VAL A 221 7.20 -11.75 8.36
CA VAL A 221 6.31 -12.39 7.39
C VAL A 221 6.28 -11.55 6.13
N SER A 222 6.17 -12.19 4.97
CA SER A 222 6.06 -11.50 3.68
C SER A 222 4.84 -11.98 2.93
N TYR A 223 4.16 -11.06 2.26
CA TYR A 223 2.92 -11.34 1.53
C TYR A 223 3.05 -11.10 0.03
N TYR A 224 2.54 -12.07 -0.72
CA TYR A 224 2.34 -12.07 -2.17
C TYR A 224 1.01 -12.78 -2.46
N PRO A 225 0.23 -12.39 -3.48
CA PRO A 225 0.46 -11.30 -4.44
C PRO A 225 -0.10 -9.93 -3.98
N TRP A 226 0.18 -8.89 -4.75
CA TRP A 226 -0.51 -7.60 -4.62
C TRP A 226 -2.01 -7.74 -4.89
N LEU A 227 -2.80 -6.90 -4.25
CA LEU A 227 -4.25 -7.00 -4.24
C LEU A 227 -4.86 -6.00 -5.20
N ASN A 228 -5.85 -6.44 -5.99
CA ASN A 228 -6.76 -5.52 -6.69
C ASN A 228 -7.90 -5.16 -5.73
N THR A 229 -7.83 -3.96 -5.21
CA THR A 229 -8.77 -3.43 -4.21
C THR A 229 -9.90 -2.64 -4.86
N ASN A 230 -10.78 -2.08 -4.04
CA ASN A 230 -11.87 -1.21 -4.47
C ASN A 230 -11.91 0.08 -3.64
N ILE A 231 -10.74 0.55 -3.20
CA ILE A 231 -10.61 1.75 -2.37
C ILE A 231 -11.01 2.98 -3.17
N VAL A 232 -10.45 3.12 -4.38
CA VAL A 232 -10.76 4.24 -5.27
C VAL A 232 -11.82 3.79 -6.26
N SER A 233 -12.98 4.44 -6.22
CA SER A 233 -14.08 4.15 -7.12
C SER A 233 -13.92 4.88 -8.45
N MET A 234 -14.59 4.40 -9.51
CA MET A 234 -14.59 5.08 -10.82
C MET A 234 -15.16 6.50 -10.76
N SER A 235 -15.96 6.85 -9.74
CA SER A 235 -16.46 8.21 -9.56
C SER A 235 -15.46 9.16 -8.91
N ASP A 236 -14.40 8.64 -8.31
CA ASP A 236 -13.33 9.43 -7.68
C ASP A 236 -12.19 9.75 -8.67
N ILE A 237 -12.23 9.13 -9.86
CA ILE A 237 -11.24 9.26 -10.92
C ILE A 237 -11.81 10.11 -12.04
N ASP A 238 -11.00 11.04 -12.54
CA ASP A 238 -11.32 11.85 -13.72
C ASP A 238 -10.06 12.10 -14.55
N TYR A 239 -10.18 12.91 -15.62
CA TYR A 239 -9.06 13.17 -16.53
C TYR A 239 -7.92 13.98 -15.88
N ARG A 240 -8.08 14.55 -14.69
CA ARG A 240 -7.01 15.25 -13.95
C ARG A 240 -5.99 14.30 -13.33
N TRP A 241 -6.31 13.00 -13.29
CA TRP A 241 -5.34 11.95 -12.97
C TRP A 241 -4.35 11.70 -14.11
N ILE A 242 -4.54 12.33 -15.27
CA ILE A 242 -3.56 12.34 -16.35
C ILE A 242 -2.71 13.59 -16.21
N SER A 243 -1.39 13.38 -16.26
CA SER A 243 -0.39 14.44 -16.21
C SER A 243 -0.70 15.55 -17.21
N ALA A 244 -0.60 16.81 -16.75
CA ALA A 244 -0.89 17.97 -17.59
C ALA A 244 0.00 18.03 -18.85
N THR A 245 1.20 17.42 -18.82
CA THR A 245 2.12 17.37 -19.95
C THR A 245 1.64 16.44 -21.07
N THR A 246 0.91 15.37 -20.72
CA THR A 246 0.46 14.34 -21.68
C THR A 246 -1.04 14.42 -21.96
N LEU A 247 -1.80 15.23 -21.24
CA LEU A 247 -3.24 15.42 -21.46
C LEU A 247 -3.57 15.85 -22.90
N ALA A 248 -2.71 16.65 -23.54
CA ALA A 248 -2.89 17.06 -24.94
C ALA A 248 -2.86 15.87 -25.93
N LEU A 249 -2.14 14.80 -25.62
CA LEU A 249 -2.11 13.58 -26.43
C LEU A 249 -3.44 12.83 -26.34
N LEU A 250 -4.04 12.76 -25.15
CA LEU A 250 -5.40 12.19 -24.99
C LEU A 250 -6.41 13.00 -25.81
N VAL A 251 -6.34 14.34 -25.77
CA VAL A 251 -7.23 15.22 -26.55
C VAL A 251 -7.09 14.94 -28.05
N ALA A 252 -5.88 14.74 -28.56
CA ALA A 252 -5.63 14.40 -29.95
C ALA A 252 -6.23 13.05 -30.35
N ASP A 253 -6.07 12.02 -29.51
CA ASP A 253 -6.61 10.69 -29.77
C ASP A 253 -8.15 10.65 -29.66
N LEU A 254 -8.74 11.36 -28.68
CA LEU A 254 -10.20 11.51 -28.59
C LEU A 254 -10.78 12.25 -29.79
N THR A 255 -10.05 13.23 -30.33
CA THR A 255 -10.43 13.94 -31.56
C THR A 255 -10.37 13.00 -32.77
N THR A 256 -9.38 12.10 -32.80
CA THR A 256 -9.23 11.08 -33.86
C THR A 256 -10.30 9.98 -33.77
N GLU A 257 -10.75 9.64 -32.57
CA GLU A 257 -11.86 8.69 -32.34
C GLU A 257 -13.22 9.29 -32.77
N ALA A 258 -13.40 10.61 -32.66
CA ALA A 258 -14.68 11.29 -32.84
C ALA A 258 -15.44 10.96 -34.15
N PRO A 259 -14.80 10.91 -35.34
CA PRO A 259 -15.49 10.55 -36.59
C PRO A 259 -16.01 9.12 -36.64
N THR A 260 -15.41 8.21 -35.85
CA THR A 260 -15.87 6.80 -35.76
C THR A 260 -17.12 6.67 -34.89
N LEU A 261 -17.23 7.49 -33.85
CA LEU A 261 -18.39 7.54 -32.94
C LEU A 261 -19.57 8.30 -33.55
N PHE A 262 -19.27 9.30 -34.37
CA PHE A 262 -20.25 10.16 -35.03
C PHE A 262 -20.01 10.17 -36.55
N PRO A 263 -20.36 9.10 -37.27
CA PRO A 263 -20.14 9.03 -38.70
C PRO A 263 -20.89 10.17 -39.42
N PRO A 264 -20.29 10.78 -40.45
CA PRO A 264 -20.92 11.86 -41.19
C PRO A 264 -22.23 11.38 -41.82
N SER A 265 -23.29 12.16 -41.65
CA SER A 265 -24.55 11.94 -42.38
C SER A 265 -24.35 12.38 -43.84
N ALA A 266 -24.98 11.68 -44.79
CA ALA A 266 -24.83 11.92 -46.24
C ALA A 266 -25.34 13.30 -46.75
N THR A 267 -25.73 14.21 -45.85
CA THR A 267 -26.19 15.57 -46.15
C THR A 267 -25.44 16.53 -45.24
N ASP A 268 -24.77 17.51 -45.84
CA ASP A 268 -23.73 18.36 -45.24
C ASP A 268 -24.12 19.09 -43.95
N ALA A 269 -23.48 18.68 -42.85
CA ALA A 269 -22.99 19.47 -41.71
C ALA A 269 -22.37 18.46 -40.70
N PRO A 270 -21.30 18.80 -39.95
CA PRO A 270 -20.89 17.95 -38.83
C PRO A 270 -22.10 17.82 -37.89
N ALA A 271 -22.50 16.57 -37.59
CA ALA A 271 -23.65 16.31 -36.74
C ALA A 271 -23.54 17.17 -35.46
N PRO A 272 -24.60 17.86 -35.00
CA PRO A 272 -24.52 18.76 -33.84
C PRO A 272 -23.95 18.06 -32.58
N ARG A 273 -24.08 16.73 -32.51
CA ARG A 273 -23.47 15.86 -31.51
C ARG A 273 -21.94 15.79 -31.61
N LEU A 274 -21.38 15.68 -32.82
CA LEU A 274 -19.92 15.70 -33.05
C LEU A 274 -19.32 17.03 -32.62
N GLN A 275 -19.96 18.15 -32.98
CA GLN A 275 -19.48 19.48 -32.59
C GLN A 275 -19.52 19.65 -31.06
N SER A 276 -20.58 19.16 -30.40
CA SER A 276 -20.69 19.17 -28.94
C SER A 276 -19.59 18.33 -28.30
N TYR A 277 -19.33 17.11 -28.82
CA TYR A 277 -18.27 16.24 -28.33
C TYR A 277 -16.88 16.88 -28.47
N LEU A 278 -16.55 17.43 -29.64
CA LEU A 278 -15.26 18.12 -29.87
C LEU A 278 -15.10 19.36 -29.00
N SER A 279 -16.18 20.07 -28.70
CA SER A 279 -16.14 21.20 -27.76
C SER A 279 -15.81 20.75 -26.33
N ILE A 280 -16.30 19.58 -25.91
CA ILE A 280 -15.97 19.01 -24.60
C ILE A 280 -14.52 18.56 -24.59
N VAL A 281 -14.07 17.83 -25.61
CA VAL A 281 -12.69 17.33 -25.74
C VAL A 281 -11.67 18.48 -25.72
N SER A 282 -11.90 19.55 -26.47
CA SER A 282 -11.03 20.73 -26.48
C SER A 282 -11.07 21.53 -25.16
N SER A 283 -12.13 21.38 -24.36
CA SER A 283 -12.22 22.02 -23.03
C SER A 283 -11.47 21.28 -21.93
N LEU A 284 -10.98 20.06 -22.16
CA LEU A 284 -10.26 19.28 -21.14
C LEU A 284 -8.98 19.95 -20.65
N THR A 285 -8.27 20.66 -21.54
CA THR A 285 -7.04 21.40 -21.21
C THR A 285 -7.32 22.76 -20.54
N GLN A 286 -8.59 23.17 -20.47
CA GLN A 286 -8.99 24.44 -19.86
C GLN A 286 -9.26 24.24 -18.37
N ALA A 287 -8.78 25.19 -17.55
CA ALA A 287 -9.12 25.26 -16.15
C ALA A 287 -10.66 25.26 -15.98
N GLY A 288 -11.14 24.51 -14.99
CA GLY A 288 -12.56 24.40 -14.69
C GLY A 288 -12.76 24.16 -13.20
N ASP A 289 -13.92 24.56 -12.69
CA ASP A 289 -14.32 24.18 -11.33
C ASP A 289 -14.66 22.68 -11.26
N ALA A 290 -14.87 22.18 -10.04
CA ALA A 290 -15.17 20.76 -9.82
C ALA A 290 -16.45 20.29 -10.55
N VAL A 291 -17.40 21.20 -10.79
CA VAL A 291 -18.66 20.89 -11.49
C VAL A 291 -18.39 20.71 -12.98
N ALA A 292 -17.67 21.63 -13.61
CA ALA A 292 -17.30 21.55 -15.02
C ALA A 292 -16.46 20.29 -15.30
N VAL A 293 -15.50 19.98 -14.44
CA VAL A 293 -14.68 18.75 -14.54
C VAL A 293 -15.57 17.51 -14.51
N ARG A 294 -16.48 17.43 -13.54
CA ARG A 294 -17.40 16.28 -13.40
C ARG A 294 -18.31 16.13 -14.62
N GLN A 295 -18.83 17.23 -15.16
CA GLN A 295 -19.68 17.21 -16.36
C GLN A 295 -18.91 16.74 -17.60
N ARG A 296 -17.69 17.24 -17.80
CA ARG A 296 -16.80 16.80 -18.90
C ARG A 296 -16.49 15.31 -18.79
N HIS A 297 -16.10 14.85 -17.59
CA HIS A 297 -15.83 13.45 -17.31
C HIS A 297 -17.05 12.56 -17.60
N GLN A 298 -18.23 12.89 -17.07
CA GLN A 298 -19.47 12.12 -17.29
C GLN A 298 -19.85 12.04 -18.77
N SER A 299 -19.68 13.13 -19.50
CA SER A 299 -19.97 13.17 -20.94
C SER A 299 -19.05 12.26 -21.74
N LEU A 300 -17.75 12.23 -21.41
CA LEU A 300 -16.78 11.36 -22.06
C LEU A 300 -16.96 9.90 -21.68
N MET A 301 -17.23 9.59 -20.40
CA MET A 301 -17.55 8.24 -19.94
C MET A 301 -18.77 7.65 -20.65
N ALA A 302 -19.74 8.46 -21.05
CA ALA A 302 -20.94 7.99 -21.73
C ALA A 302 -20.72 7.67 -23.23
N VAL A 303 -19.69 8.24 -23.85
CA VAL A 303 -19.56 8.27 -25.32
C VAL A 303 -18.29 7.61 -25.85
N SER A 304 -17.15 7.82 -25.20
CA SER A 304 -15.82 7.43 -25.72
C SER A 304 -15.32 6.11 -25.11
N PRO A 305 -15.20 5.02 -25.90
CA PRO A 305 -14.55 3.77 -25.47
C PRO A 305 -13.07 3.96 -25.09
N LEU A 306 -12.33 4.82 -25.81
CA LEU A 306 -10.95 5.16 -25.46
C LEU A 306 -10.88 5.75 -24.05
N TYR A 307 -11.73 6.74 -23.74
CA TYR A 307 -11.77 7.37 -22.42
C TYR A 307 -12.14 6.36 -21.32
N GLN A 308 -13.16 5.52 -21.57
CA GLN A 308 -13.53 4.44 -20.64
C GLN A 308 -12.36 3.50 -20.35
N THR A 309 -11.60 3.11 -21.39
CA THR A 309 -10.43 2.26 -21.25
C THR A 309 -9.35 2.94 -20.42
N CYS A 310 -9.08 4.23 -20.65
CA CYS A 310 -8.12 5.01 -19.87
C CYS A 310 -8.52 5.08 -18.39
N MET A 311 -9.77 5.40 -18.08
CA MET A 311 -10.23 5.50 -16.70
C MET A 311 -10.21 4.13 -15.99
N ASN A 312 -10.60 3.05 -16.66
CA ASN A 312 -10.52 1.69 -16.12
C ASN A 312 -9.07 1.26 -15.82
N ASN A 313 -8.14 1.66 -16.69
CA ASN A 313 -6.72 1.40 -16.52
C ASN A 313 -6.15 2.14 -15.30
N ILE A 314 -6.45 3.44 -15.17
CA ILE A 314 -6.09 4.24 -13.98
C ILE A 314 -6.69 3.59 -12.72
N ALA A 315 -7.98 3.27 -12.73
CA ALA A 315 -8.64 2.63 -11.60
C ALA A 315 -8.00 1.31 -11.21
N THR A 316 -7.62 0.48 -12.18
CA THR A 316 -6.92 -0.78 -11.92
C THR A 316 -5.53 -0.53 -11.32
N SER A 317 -4.82 0.50 -11.80
CA SER A 317 -3.49 0.85 -11.28
C SER A 317 -3.52 1.34 -9.85
N VAL A 318 -4.42 2.26 -9.53
CA VAL A 318 -4.52 2.91 -8.22
C VAL A 318 -4.97 1.91 -7.16
N ASN A 319 -5.86 0.99 -7.55
CA ASN A 319 -6.36 -0.04 -6.65
C ASN A 319 -5.42 -1.24 -6.51
N LEU A 320 -4.33 -1.31 -7.28
CA LEU A 320 -3.33 -2.37 -7.17
C LEU A 320 -2.38 -2.03 -6.01
N LEU A 321 -2.66 -2.59 -4.82
CA LEU A 321 -2.01 -2.21 -3.58
C LEU A 321 -1.25 -3.39 -2.93
N PRO A 322 -0.15 -3.11 -2.22
CA PRO A 322 0.55 -4.11 -1.42
C PRO A 322 -0.32 -4.63 -0.25
N PRO A 323 -0.30 -5.95 0.03
CA PRO A 323 -1.16 -6.57 1.04
C PRO A 323 -0.79 -6.33 2.51
N ALA A 324 0.44 -5.94 2.86
CA ALA A 324 0.92 -5.95 4.25
C ALA A 324 0.04 -5.10 5.18
N ALA A 325 -0.40 -3.94 4.73
CA ALA A 325 -1.27 -3.07 5.53
C ALA A 325 -2.66 -3.68 5.76
N ALA A 326 -3.24 -4.33 4.74
CA ALA A 326 -4.48 -5.08 4.89
C ALA A 326 -4.30 -6.26 5.85
N MET A 327 -3.19 -6.99 5.74
CA MET A 327 -2.87 -8.11 6.61
C MET A 327 -2.66 -7.67 8.06
N ALA A 328 -2.00 -6.54 8.31
CA ALA A 328 -1.92 -5.98 9.67
C ALA A 328 -3.31 -5.75 10.29
N GLY A 329 -4.30 -5.35 9.48
CA GLY A 329 -5.70 -5.23 9.93
C GLY A 329 -6.33 -6.59 10.23
N VAL A 330 -6.01 -7.62 9.43
CA VAL A 330 -6.45 -9.00 9.69
C VAL A 330 -5.82 -9.57 10.96
N TYR A 331 -4.55 -9.27 11.25
CA TYR A 331 -3.88 -9.64 12.50
C TYR A 331 -4.60 -8.99 13.68
N ALA A 332 -4.76 -7.66 13.66
CA ALA A 332 -5.49 -6.92 14.69
C ALA A 332 -6.89 -7.50 14.96
N ARG A 333 -7.65 -7.78 13.89
CA ARG A 333 -8.97 -8.38 14.01
C ARG A 333 -8.92 -9.80 14.59
N THR A 334 -7.97 -10.63 14.15
CA THR A 334 -7.82 -12.02 14.61
C THR A 334 -7.50 -12.04 16.10
N ASP A 335 -6.55 -11.22 16.52
CA ASP A 335 -6.13 -11.10 17.90
C ASP A 335 -7.26 -10.64 18.81
N HIS A 336 -8.02 -9.62 18.38
CA HIS A 336 -9.17 -9.12 19.14
C HIS A 336 -10.32 -10.13 19.21
N THR A 337 -10.49 -10.99 18.21
CA THR A 337 -11.64 -11.92 18.13
C THR A 337 -11.34 -13.28 18.75
N PHE A 338 -10.15 -13.80 18.53
CA PHE A 338 -9.77 -15.18 18.86
C PHE A 338 -8.52 -15.25 19.73
N GLY A 339 -7.69 -14.21 19.74
CA GLY A 339 -6.39 -14.18 20.42
C GLY A 339 -5.22 -14.62 19.53
N VAL A 340 -4.01 -14.27 19.97
CA VAL A 340 -2.73 -14.43 19.23
C VAL A 340 -2.38 -15.87 18.83
N PHE A 341 -2.98 -16.87 19.49
CA PHE A 341 -2.72 -18.28 19.18
C PHE A 341 -3.44 -18.75 17.91
N GLN A 342 -4.42 -17.99 17.43
CA GLN A 342 -5.14 -18.31 16.20
C GLN A 342 -4.38 -17.77 14.99
N SER A 343 -4.11 -18.64 14.01
CA SER A 343 -3.43 -18.20 12.80
C SER A 343 -4.28 -17.19 12.01
N PRO A 344 -3.70 -16.06 11.56
CA PRO A 344 -4.38 -15.02 10.78
C PRO A 344 -4.52 -15.43 9.29
N ALA A 345 -5.10 -16.61 9.04
CA ALA A 345 -5.28 -17.19 7.70
C ALA A 345 -6.74 -17.65 7.49
N ASN A 346 -7.15 -17.82 6.22
CA ASN A 346 -8.50 -18.22 5.82
C ASN A 346 -9.63 -17.26 6.25
N TYR A 347 -9.36 -15.95 6.27
CA TYR A 347 -10.37 -14.93 6.47
C TYR A 347 -11.02 -14.49 5.15
N PHE A 348 -12.34 -14.44 5.13
CA PHE A 348 -13.12 -13.89 4.02
C PHE A 348 -13.97 -12.72 4.54
N HIS A 349 -13.76 -11.51 4.02
CA HIS A 349 -14.67 -10.39 4.30
C HIS A 349 -15.83 -10.44 3.29
N PRO A 350 -17.10 -10.52 3.72
CA PRO A 350 -18.24 -10.61 2.79
C PRO A 350 -18.54 -9.35 1.96
N LEU A 351 -17.79 -8.25 2.11
CA LEU A 351 -18.05 -6.97 1.43
C LEU A 351 -16.99 -6.56 0.40
N GLN A 352 -15.90 -7.31 0.24
CA GLN A 352 -14.93 -7.07 -0.82
C GLN A 352 -14.93 -8.26 -1.77
N ARG A 353 -15.57 -8.12 -2.94
CA ARG A 353 -15.29 -9.00 -4.09
C ARG A 353 -13.87 -8.71 -4.57
N MET A 354 -12.87 -9.26 -3.88
CA MET A 354 -11.51 -9.33 -4.39
C MET A 354 -11.55 -10.22 -5.63
N ARG A 355 -11.53 -9.62 -6.83
CA ARG A 355 -11.39 -10.37 -8.08
C ARG A 355 -9.95 -10.86 -8.18
N GLN A 356 -9.72 -12.11 -7.81
CA GLN A 356 -8.51 -12.82 -8.22
C GLN A 356 -8.48 -12.91 -9.75
N ARG A 357 -7.32 -12.66 -10.36
CA ARG A 357 -7.08 -13.07 -11.75
C ARG A 357 -7.20 -14.61 -11.83
N PRO A 358 -7.74 -15.17 -12.92
CA PRO A 358 -7.81 -16.61 -13.07
C PRO A 358 -6.39 -17.19 -13.08
N GLY A 359 -6.04 -18.03 -12.09
CA GLY A 359 -4.77 -18.76 -12.05
C GLY A 359 -3.92 -18.63 -10.78
N CYS A 360 -4.31 -17.82 -9.78
CA CYS A 360 -3.53 -17.67 -8.54
C CYS A 360 -4.08 -18.59 -7.42
N SER A 361 -3.38 -19.68 -7.11
CA SER A 361 -3.66 -20.55 -5.97
C SER A 361 -3.30 -19.88 -4.63
N LEU A 362 -4.05 -20.24 -3.58
CA LEU A 362 -3.99 -19.86 -2.16
C LEU A 362 -2.81 -18.99 -1.67
N ILE A 363 -3.14 -18.06 -0.76
CA ILE A 363 -2.23 -17.41 0.20
C ILE A 363 -1.30 -18.48 0.78
N SER A 364 -0.08 -18.56 0.26
CA SER A 364 0.96 -19.45 0.75
C SER A 364 1.76 -18.67 1.78
N VAL A 365 1.50 -18.96 3.06
CA VAL A 365 2.41 -18.57 4.13
C VAL A 365 3.65 -19.45 3.96
N LEU A 366 4.69 -18.92 3.33
CA LEU A 366 6.03 -19.50 3.41
C LEU A 366 6.57 -19.22 4.82
N SER A 367 6.11 -20.01 5.79
CA SER A 367 6.80 -20.18 7.06
C SER A 367 8.03 -21.03 6.77
N ALA A 368 9.21 -20.40 6.72
CA ALA A 368 10.43 -21.15 6.98
C ALA A 368 10.31 -21.72 8.40
N ARG A 369 10.46 -23.04 8.51
CA ARG A 369 10.62 -23.72 9.80
C ARG A 369 12.07 -23.68 10.21
#